data_AF-A0A397VW37-F1
#
_entry.id   AF-A0A397VW37-F1
#
_cell.length_a   1.000
_cell.length_b   1.000
_cell.length_c   1.000
_cell.angle_alpha   90.00
_cell.angle_beta   90.00
_cell.angle_gamma   90.00
#
_symmetry.space_group_name_H-M   'P 1'
#
loop_
_entity.id
_entity.type
_entity.pdbx_description
1 polymer ?
#
loop_
_entity_poly.entity_id
_entity_poly.type
_entity_poly.pdbx_seq_one_letter_code
_entity_poly.pdbx_strand_id
1 'polypeptide(L)'
;MSNRGTEETYETQIGRAVKASNELVNNFHRDGVDRGCIATFNNTMIIRQNFTENETLIHRSLDGLVDVADGGTRLYDSMVGVIRTFHRYGNRTRPWVLVVVTDGDDNDSILSYNRCIGEVSRLFTNDTSNFLFVLGVGDNVDSRKMEEV
;
A
#
# COMPACT_ATOMS: atom_id res chain seq x y z
N MET A 1 12.79 43.83 -15.27
CA MET A 1 13.38 42.51 -14.96
C MET A 1 12.99 42.17 -13.53
N SER A 2 12.15 41.17 -13.33
CA SER A 2 11.76 40.69 -12.00
C SER A 2 11.76 39.16 -12.03
N ASN A 3 12.38 38.58 -11.00
CA ASN A 3 12.74 37.18 -10.83
C ASN A 3 11.56 36.23 -11.07
N ARG A 4 11.69 35.37 -12.08
CA ARG A 4 10.99 34.07 -12.09
C ARG A 4 11.74 33.14 -11.14
N GLY A 5 11.39 33.21 -9.86
CA GLY A 5 11.68 32.11 -8.95
C GLY A 5 10.93 30.89 -9.47
N THR A 6 11.65 29.84 -9.82
CA THR A 6 11.10 28.51 -10.06
C THR A 6 10.35 28.09 -8.79
N GLU A 7 9.03 27.95 -8.88
CA GLU A 7 8.24 27.25 -7.87
C GLU A 7 8.74 25.81 -7.83
N GLU A 8 9.60 25.49 -6.86
CA GLU A 8 9.79 24.11 -6.42
C GLU A 8 8.42 23.64 -5.92
N THR A 9 7.72 22.86 -6.73
CA THR A 9 6.51 22.19 -6.30
C THR A 9 6.93 21.20 -5.22
N TYR A 10 6.66 21.52 -3.95
CA TYR A 10 6.89 20.58 -2.85
C TYR A 10 6.11 19.32 -3.14
N GLU A 11 6.83 18.24 -3.40
CA GLU A 11 6.20 16.96 -3.68
C GLU A 11 5.50 16.45 -2.42
N THR A 12 4.19 16.22 -2.53
CA THR A 12 3.34 15.72 -1.45
C THR A 12 3.80 14.32 -0.99
N GLN A 13 3.48 13.92 0.25
CA GLN A 13 3.76 12.56 0.74
C GLN A 13 3.17 11.49 -0.19
N ILE A 14 1.94 11.71 -0.69
CA ILE A 14 1.32 10.84 -1.68
C ILE A 14 2.10 10.81 -3.00
N GLY A 15 2.58 11.95 -3.49
CA GLY A 15 3.43 12.01 -4.69
C GLY A 15 4.71 11.19 -4.55
N ARG A 16 5.38 11.31 -3.40
CA ARG A 16 6.57 10.50 -3.08
C ARG A 16 6.25 9.01 -3.00
N ALA A 17 5.14 8.64 -2.37
CA ALA A 17 4.70 7.25 -2.28
C ALA A 17 4.37 6.66 -3.67
N VAL A 18 3.71 7.44 -4.54
CA VAL A 18 3.41 7.05 -5.92
C VAL A 18 4.70 6.85 -6.72
N LYS A 19 5.64 7.80 -6.67
CA LYS A 19 6.93 7.66 -7.35
C LYS A 19 7.72 6.44 -6.86
N ALA A 20 7.83 6.24 -5.55
CA ALA A 20 8.52 5.09 -4.99
C ALA A 20 7.84 3.76 -5.37
N SER A 21 6.51 3.73 -5.41
CA SER A 21 5.75 2.54 -5.83
C SER A 21 5.94 2.24 -7.32
N ASN A 22 5.98 3.28 -8.17
CA ASN A 22 6.30 3.12 -9.59
C ASN A 22 7.71 2.56 -9.78
N GLU A 23 8.71 3.08 -9.06
CA GLU A 23 10.07 2.54 -9.09
C GLU A 23 10.13 1.09 -8.59
N LEU A 24 9.38 0.74 -7.54
CA LEU A 24 9.29 -0.65 -7.07
C LEU A 24 8.74 -1.56 -8.17
N VAL A 25 7.64 -1.16 -8.82
CA VAL A 25 7.05 -1.94 -9.93
C VAL A 25 8.05 -2.11 -11.07
N ASN A 26 8.68 -1.04 -11.55
CA ASN A 26 9.67 -1.08 -12.63
C ASN A 26 10.84 -2.05 -12.36
N ASN A 27 11.25 -2.20 -11.11
CA ASN A 27 12.43 -2.98 -10.74
C ASN A 27 12.11 -4.42 -10.31
N PHE A 28 10.90 -4.70 -9.81
CA PHE A 28 10.53 -6.00 -9.24
C PHE A 28 9.42 -6.73 -9.99
N HIS A 29 8.55 -6.03 -10.69
CA HIS A 29 7.48 -6.66 -11.46
C HIS A 29 8.05 -7.23 -12.76
N ARG A 30 7.74 -8.50 -13.05
CA ARG A 30 8.05 -9.12 -14.34
C ARG A 30 6.77 -9.25 -15.14
N ASP A 31 6.64 -8.41 -16.17
CA ASP A 31 5.47 -8.39 -17.06
C ASP A 31 5.15 -9.79 -17.61
N GLY A 32 3.87 -10.18 -17.54
CA GLY A 32 3.40 -11.51 -17.92
C GLY A 32 3.76 -12.66 -16.96
N VAL A 33 4.39 -12.37 -15.81
CA VAL A 33 4.75 -13.40 -14.80
C VAL A 33 4.21 -13.04 -13.43
N ASP A 34 4.47 -11.82 -12.97
CA ASP A 34 3.98 -11.34 -11.69
C ASP A 34 2.61 -10.68 -11.86
N ARG A 35 1.84 -10.62 -10.77
CA ARG A 35 0.51 -10.01 -10.75
C ARG A 35 0.47 -8.93 -9.69
N GLY A 36 0.17 -7.70 -10.09
CA GLY A 36 0.08 -6.56 -9.18
C GLY A 36 -1.37 -6.13 -8.92
N CYS A 37 -1.61 -5.65 -7.70
CA CYS A 37 -2.88 -5.08 -7.24
C CYS A 37 -2.57 -3.75 -6.54
N ILE A 38 -3.35 -2.71 -6.83
CA ILE A 38 -3.25 -1.41 -6.17
C ILE A 38 -4.50 -1.17 -5.34
N ALA A 39 -4.32 -0.91 -4.06
CA ALA A 39 -5.38 -0.55 -3.14
C ALA A 39 -5.03 0.78 -2.44
N THR A 40 -6.04 1.61 -2.24
CA THR A 40 -5.93 2.83 -1.42
C THR A 40 -6.79 2.68 -0.18
N PHE A 41 -6.39 3.34 0.90
CA PHE A 41 -7.20 3.41 2.10
C PHE A 41 -7.18 4.80 2.73
N ASN A 42 -8.27 5.09 3.43
CA ASN A 42 -8.54 6.24 4.29
C ASN A 42 -9.58 5.75 5.32
N ASN A 43 -10.72 6.43 5.48
CA ASN A 43 -11.90 5.87 6.14
C ASN A 43 -12.59 4.77 5.33
N THR A 44 -12.21 4.65 4.05
CA THR A 44 -12.39 3.71 2.92
C THR A 44 -11.27 2.69 2.65
N MET A 45 -11.52 1.58 1.96
CA MET A 45 -10.51 0.71 1.33
C MET A 45 -11.06 0.41 -0.04
N ILE A 46 -10.31 0.79 -1.07
CA ILE A 46 -10.75 0.71 -2.46
C ILE A 46 -9.66 0.01 -3.25
N ILE A 47 -10.02 -1.08 -3.93
CA ILE A 47 -9.16 -1.69 -4.94
C ILE A 47 -9.23 -0.82 -6.19
N ARG A 48 -8.14 -0.13 -6.51
CA ARG A 48 -8.01 0.75 -7.68
C ARG A 48 -7.66 -0.04 -8.93
N GLN A 49 -6.81 -1.06 -8.77
CA GLN A 49 -6.47 -2.05 -9.78
C GLN A 49 -6.46 -3.43 -9.14
N ASN A 50 -7.31 -4.33 -9.63
CA ASN A 50 -7.28 -5.74 -9.19
C ASN A 50 -6.08 -6.47 -9.82
N PHE A 51 -5.73 -7.65 -9.32
CA PHE A 51 -4.58 -8.43 -9.79
C PHE A 51 -4.53 -8.60 -11.31
N THR A 52 -3.52 -8.00 -11.91
CA THR A 52 -3.25 -8.01 -13.36
C THR A 52 -1.77 -8.30 -13.61
N GLU A 53 -1.47 -8.99 -14.71
CA GLU A 53 -0.10 -9.18 -15.20
C GLU A 53 0.38 -8.01 -16.05
N ASN A 54 -0.54 -7.11 -16.44
CA ASN A 54 -0.25 -5.95 -17.27
C ASN A 54 0.31 -4.81 -16.43
N GLU A 55 1.60 -4.57 -16.55
CA GLU A 55 2.34 -3.54 -15.82
C GLU A 55 1.83 -2.12 -16.13
N THR A 56 1.43 -1.84 -17.36
CA THR A 56 0.88 -0.52 -17.76
C THR A 56 -0.39 -0.17 -16.99
N LEU A 57 -1.24 -1.16 -16.66
CA LEU A 57 -2.43 -0.92 -15.85
C LEU A 57 -2.09 -0.62 -14.39
N ILE A 58 -1.01 -1.21 -13.87
CA ILE A 58 -0.51 -0.94 -12.52
C ILE A 58 0.00 0.50 -12.44
N HIS A 59 0.88 0.92 -13.35
CA HIS A 59 1.39 2.30 -13.41
C HIS A 59 0.27 3.32 -13.59
N ARG A 60 -0.65 3.09 -14.52
CA ARG A 60 -1.81 3.98 -14.71
C ARG A 60 -2.63 4.12 -13.43
N SER A 61 -2.80 3.04 -12.67
CA SER A 61 -3.52 3.09 -11.40
C SER A 61 -2.76 3.87 -10.33
N LEU A 62 -1.43 3.81 -10.30
CA LEU A 62 -0.59 4.57 -9.37
C LEU A 62 -0.56 6.06 -9.73
N ASP A 63 -0.37 6.39 -11.01
CA ASP A 63 -0.33 7.77 -11.50
C ASP A 63 -1.68 8.49 -11.35
N GLY A 64 -2.78 7.73 -11.30
CA GLY A 64 -4.13 8.24 -11.04
C GLY A 64 -4.42 8.56 -9.56
N LEU A 65 -3.48 8.30 -8.64
CA LEU A 65 -3.64 8.59 -7.22
C LEU A 65 -3.32 10.06 -6.92
N VAL A 66 -4.23 10.96 -7.30
CA VAL A 66 -4.19 12.38 -6.92
C VAL A 66 -5.34 12.72 -5.97
N ASP A 67 -5.08 13.55 -4.97
CA ASP A 67 -6.08 14.14 -4.06
C ASP A 67 -6.99 13.12 -3.32
N VAL A 68 -6.45 11.95 -2.98
CA VAL A 68 -7.22 10.87 -2.34
C VAL A 68 -7.25 10.95 -0.80
N ALA A 69 -6.68 12.00 -0.22
CA ALA A 69 -6.53 12.15 1.23
C ALA A 69 -7.70 12.94 1.83
N ASP A 70 -8.73 12.22 2.27
CA ASP A 70 -9.78 12.78 3.12
C ASP A 70 -10.29 11.72 4.12
N GLY A 71 -10.64 12.14 5.33
CA GLY A 71 -11.14 11.28 6.41
C GLY A 71 -10.07 10.64 7.31
N GLY A 72 -10.51 9.62 8.08
CA GLY A 72 -9.67 8.85 8.99
C GLY A 72 -8.71 7.89 8.28
N THR A 73 -7.94 7.13 9.07
CA THR A 73 -6.99 6.13 8.60
C THR A 73 -7.39 4.77 9.16
N ARG A 74 -7.93 3.89 8.32
CA ARG A 74 -8.29 2.50 8.68
C ARG A 74 -7.25 1.49 8.20
N LEU A 75 -6.01 1.69 8.63
CA LEU A 75 -4.87 0.85 8.29
C LEU A 75 -5.16 -0.64 8.59
N TYR A 76 -5.62 -0.97 9.80
CA TYR A 76 -5.79 -2.36 10.24
C TYR A 76 -6.87 -3.12 9.45
N ASP A 77 -8.05 -2.51 9.28
CA ASP A 77 -9.13 -3.10 8.48
C ASP A 77 -8.71 -3.25 7.01
N SER A 78 -7.95 -2.30 6.48
CA SER A 78 -7.49 -2.30 5.09
C SER A 78 -6.43 -3.36 4.84
N MET A 79 -5.49 -3.57 5.76
CA MET A 79 -4.51 -4.66 5.67
C MET A 79 -5.20 -6.03 5.58
N VAL A 80 -6.11 -6.32 6.51
CA VAL A 80 -6.88 -7.59 6.49
C VAL A 80 -7.77 -7.67 5.25
N GLY A 81 -8.34 -6.55 4.79
CA GLY A 81 -9.12 -6.46 3.57
C GLY A 81 -8.33 -6.83 2.31
N VAL A 82 -7.11 -6.30 2.15
CA VAL A 82 -6.23 -6.64 1.02
C VAL A 82 -5.75 -8.08 1.10
N ILE A 83 -5.43 -8.61 2.29
CA ILE A 83 -5.09 -10.03 2.46
C ILE A 83 -6.24 -10.93 1.99
N ARG A 84 -7.50 -10.58 2.27
CA ARG A 84 -8.66 -11.31 1.74
C ARG A 84 -8.77 -11.22 0.21
N THR A 85 -8.34 -10.10 -0.39
CA THR A 85 -8.25 -9.95 -1.84
C THR A 85 -7.19 -10.87 -2.45
N PHE A 86 -6.02 -11.04 -1.82
CA PHE A 86 -5.03 -12.07 -2.20
C PHE A 86 -5.66 -13.47 -2.18
N HIS A 87 -6.37 -13.82 -1.11
CA HIS A 87 -7.03 -15.13 -1.01
C HIS A 87 -8.08 -15.37 -2.09
N ARG A 88 -8.78 -14.32 -2.51
CA ARG A 88 -9.87 -14.44 -3.49
C ARG A 88 -9.39 -14.44 -4.94
N TYR A 89 -8.35 -13.66 -5.26
CA TYR A 89 -7.96 -13.40 -6.66
C TYR A 89 -6.48 -13.65 -6.97
N GLY A 90 -5.64 -13.75 -5.93
CA GLY A 90 -4.21 -14.02 -6.06
C GLY A 90 -3.93 -15.47 -6.45
N ASN A 91 -2.76 -15.69 -7.07
CA ASN A 91 -2.31 -17.04 -7.40
C ASN A 91 -1.64 -17.67 -6.16
N ARG A 92 -2.25 -18.72 -5.59
CA ARG A 92 -1.76 -19.39 -4.37
C ARG A 92 -0.52 -20.27 -4.58
N THR A 93 -0.09 -20.52 -5.81
CA THR A 93 1.13 -21.30 -6.10
C THR A 93 2.38 -20.42 -6.14
N ARG A 94 2.24 -19.12 -5.86
CA ARG A 94 3.28 -18.11 -5.92
C ARG A 94 3.37 -17.39 -4.58
N PRO A 95 4.58 -16.99 -4.15
CA PRO A 95 4.78 -16.07 -3.02
C PRO A 95 3.90 -14.82 -3.13
N TRP A 96 3.30 -14.39 -2.02
CA TRP A 96 2.60 -13.11 -1.96
C TRP A 96 3.43 -12.05 -1.25
N VAL A 97 3.48 -10.86 -1.82
CA VAL A 97 4.14 -9.70 -1.23
C VAL A 97 3.11 -8.60 -1.04
N LEU A 98 2.93 -8.14 0.20
CA LEU A 98 2.11 -7.00 0.53
C LEU A 98 3.02 -5.86 1.01
N VAL A 99 2.98 -4.73 0.29
CA VAL A 99 3.65 -3.50 0.70
C VAL A 99 2.58 -2.49 1.07
N VAL A 100 2.65 -1.98 2.29
CA VAL A 100 1.73 -0.98 2.84
C VAL A 100 2.52 0.30 3.06
N VAL A 101 2.03 1.41 2.52
CA VAL A 101 2.63 2.74 2.71
C VAL A 101 1.62 3.61 3.45
N THR A 102 2.04 4.25 4.54
CA THR A 102 1.16 5.10 5.36
C THR A 102 1.94 6.24 6.01
N ASP A 103 1.31 7.38 6.19
CA ASP A 103 1.87 8.57 6.84
C ASP A 103 1.29 8.84 8.25
N GLY A 104 0.42 7.96 8.74
CA GLY A 104 -0.23 8.11 10.03
C GLY A 104 -0.67 6.79 10.65
N ASP A 105 -0.95 6.87 11.95
CA ASP A 105 -1.48 5.75 12.73
C ASP A 105 -2.94 5.43 12.39
N ASP A 106 -3.35 4.19 12.66
CA ASP A 106 -4.75 3.80 12.60
C ASP A 106 -5.59 4.58 13.61
N ASN A 107 -6.69 5.18 13.15
CA ASN A 107 -7.64 5.90 13.98
C ASN A 107 -9.12 5.67 13.61
N ASP A 108 -9.37 4.82 12.62
CA ASP A 108 -10.72 4.61 12.07
C ASP A 108 -11.02 3.12 11.76
N SER A 109 -10.12 2.19 12.12
CA SER A 109 -10.45 0.76 12.00
C SER A 109 -11.36 0.28 13.13
N ILE A 110 -12.20 -0.69 12.80
CA ILE A 110 -12.95 -1.49 13.77
C ILE A 110 -12.02 -2.49 14.46
N LEU A 111 -11.06 -3.06 13.72
CA LEU A 111 -10.06 -3.95 14.29
C LEU A 111 -9.11 -3.17 15.21
N SER A 112 -8.88 -3.70 16.42
CA SER A 112 -7.73 -3.32 17.25
C SER A 112 -6.42 -3.85 16.64
N TYR A 113 -5.30 -3.22 16.99
CA TYR A 113 -3.95 -3.68 16.64
C TYR A 113 -3.74 -5.19 16.84
N ASN A 114 -3.94 -5.72 18.06
CA ASN A 114 -3.73 -7.15 18.36
C ASN A 114 -4.58 -8.10 17.50
N ARG A 115 -5.81 -7.69 17.17
CA ARG A 115 -6.70 -8.45 16.28
C ARG A 115 -6.19 -8.41 14.84
N CYS A 116 -5.70 -7.26 14.38
CA CYS A 116 -5.07 -7.12 13.08
C CYS A 116 -3.88 -8.06 12.95
N ILE A 117 -2.91 -7.99 13.87
CA ILE A 117 -1.73 -8.85 13.87
C ILE A 117 -2.12 -10.34 13.90
N GLY A 118 -3.09 -10.71 14.74
CA GLY A 118 -3.58 -12.09 14.78
C GLY A 118 -4.16 -12.57 13.45
N GLU A 119 -4.92 -11.72 12.74
CA GLU A 119 -5.47 -12.04 11.42
C GLU A 119 -4.38 -12.06 10.33
N VAL A 120 -3.44 -11.11 10.34
CA VAL A 120 -2.29 -11.06 9.42
C VAL A 120 -1.45 -12.32 9.57
N SER A 121 -1.12 -12.69 10.80
CA SER A 121 -0.38 -13.93 11.11
C SER A 121 -1.10 -15.15 10.57
N ARG A 122 -2.38 -15.31 10.94
CA ARG A 122 -3.18 -16.47 10.55
C ARG A 122 -3.41 -16.59 9.04
N LEU A 123 -3.62 -15.47 8.35
CA LEU A 123 -4.05 -15.46 6.96
C LEU A 123 -2.92 -15.25 5.95
N PHE A 124 -1.79 -14.67 6.35
CA PHE A 124 -0.76 -14.23 5.41
C PHE A 124 0.62 -14.74 5.80
N THR A 125 1.15 -14.36 6.96
CA THR A 125 2.56 -14.64 7.32
C THR A 125 2.81 -16.03 7.91
N ASN A 126 1.76 -16.81 8.19
CA ASN A 126 1.92 -18.24 8.52
C ASN A 126 2.45 -19.08 7.34
N ASP A 127 2.40 -18.55 6.11
CA ASP A 127 3.14 -19.11 4.97
C ASP A 127 4.50 -18.40 4.87
N THR A 128 5.58 -19.17 5.01
CA THR A 128 6.96 -18.63 5.00
C THR A 128 7.37 -18.02 3.66
N SER A 129 6.60 -18.24 2.60
CA SER A 129 6.82 -17.62 1.29
C SER A 129 6.15 -16.27 1.13
N ASN A 130 5.33 -15.83 2.09
CA ASN A 130 4.66 -14.53 2.04
C ASN A 130 5.43 -13.46 2.82
N PHE A 131 5.50 -12.25 2.27
CA PHE A 131 6.24 -11.14 2.86
C PHE A 131 5.34 -9.91 3.01
N LEU A 132 5.33 -9.32 4.21
CA LEU A 132 4.64 -8.09 4.52
C LEU A 132 5.66 -7.00 4.85
N PHE A 133 5.53 -5.85 4.21
CA PHE A 133 6.32 -4.66 4.48
C PHE A 133 5.36 -3.51 4.82
N VAL A 134 5.60 -2.83 5.94
CA VAL A 134 4.88 -1.62 6.33
C VAL A 134 5.87 -0.46 6.35
N LEU A 135 5.60 0.58 5.57
CA LEU A 135 6.46 1.72 5.35
C LEU A 135 5.77 2.99 5.88
N GLY A 136 6.28 3.50 7.00
CA GLY A 136 5.89 4.80 7.54
C GLY A 136 6.53 5.95 6.77
N VAL A 137 5.75 6.96 6.39
CA VAL A 137 6.22 8.14 5.65
C VAL A 137 5.98 9.41 6.47
N GLY A 138 7.07 10.02 6.96
CA GLY A 138 7.01 11.22 7.79
C GLY A 138 7.01 10.92 9.29
N ASP A 139 6.82 11.96 10.10
CA ASP A 139 7.09 11.89 11.54
C ASP A 139 5.86 11.52 12.40
N ASN A 140 4.68 11.37 11.78
CA ASN A 140 3.41 11.10 12.48
C ASN A 140 3.11 9.61 12.67
N VAL A 141 4.07 8.74 12.36
CA VAL A 141 3.94 7.29 12.44
C VAL A 141 4.66 6.76 13.67
N ASP A 142 3.98 5.96 14.51
CA ASP A 142 4.66 5.26 15.62
C ASP A 142 5.41 4.03 15.09
N SER A 143 6.70 4.21 14.80
CA SER A 143 7.57 3.17 14.23
C SER A 143 7.62 1.89 15.07
N ARG A 144 7.42 1.98 16.40
CA ARG A 144 7.42 0.81 17.30
C ARG A 144 6.30 -0.16 16.96
N LYS A 145 5.14 0.33 16.53
CA LYS A 145 4.01 -0.52 16.13
C LYS A 145 4.23 -1.22 14.79
N MET A 146 5.15 -0.70 13.96
CA MET A 146 5.51 -1.26 12.65
C MET A 146 6.58 -2.35 12.74
N GLU A 147 7.43 -2.32 13.78
CA GLU A 147 8.46 -3.34 14.02
C GLU A 147 7.90 -4.65 14.59
N GLU A 148 6.68 -4.60 15.15
CA GLU A 148 6.00 -5.73 15.80
C GLU A 148 5.09 -6.54 14.84
N VAL A 149 5.03 -6.18 13.55
CA VAL A 149 4.16 -6.77 12.52
C VAL A 149 4.79 -7.97 11.83
#